data_AF-A0A497FKI4-F1
#
_entry.id   AF-A0A497FKI4-F1
#
_cell.length_a   1.000
_cell.length_b   1.000
_cell.length_c   1.000
_cell.angle_alpha   90.00
_cell.angle_beta   90.00
_cell.angle_gamma   90.00
#
_symmetry.space_group_name_H-M   'P 1'
#
loop_
_entity.id
_entity.type
_entity.pdbx_description
1 polymer ?
#
loop_
_entity_poly.entity_id
_entity_poly.type
_entity_poly.pdbx_seq_one_letter_code
_entity_poly.pdbx_strand_id
1 'polypeptide(L)'
;MDLLELIASPAFAFLISILTALSIYLFGKMIAPPFKPNKDKVAPYACGEYFPPRIIPMRILFFQYAVLFLIFDITSIIVIFSMGVPFLDPLRLNIIYLVSLYILIALLALYVSIRRLKHGVY
;
A
#
# COMPACT_ATOMS: atom_id res chain seq x y z
N MET A 1 4.93 -1.55 30.75
CA MET A 1 5.53 -1.41 29.42
C MET A 1 6.86 -0.75 29.60
N ASP A 2 7.93 -1.44 29.25
CA ASP A 2 9.26 -0.87 29.28
C ASP A 2 9.42 0.16 28.15
N LEU A 3 10.36 1.10 28.30
CA LEU A 3 10.62 2.14 27.29
C LEU A 3 10.90 1.55 25.90
N LEU A 4 11.60 0.41 25.87
CA LEU A 4 11.89 -0.33 24.63
C LEU A 4 10.62 -0.87 23.96
N GLU A 5 9.66 -1.39 24.73
CA GLU A 5 8.39 -1.87 24.20
C GLU A 5 7.53 -0.73 23.65
N LEU A 6 7.58 0.45 24.30
CA LEU A 6 6.88 1.64 23.84
C LEU A 6 7.45 2.13 22.50
N ILE A 7 8.78 2.25 22.38
CA ILE A 7 9.45 2.70 21.15
C ILE A 7 9.27 1.69 20.02
N ALA A 8 9.29 0.40 20.33
CA ALA A 8 9.06 -0.67 19.35
C ALA A 8 7.57 -0.83 18.96
N SER A 9 6.65 -0.13 19.62
CA SER A 9 5.22 -0.27 19.34
C SER A 9 4.86 0.29 17.95
N PRO A 10 3.97 -0.39 17.20
CA PRO A 10 3.49 0.11 15.90
C PRO A 10 2.80 1.48 16.00
N ALA A 11 2.10 1.74 17.11
CA ALA A 11 1.45 3.02 17.37
C ALA A 11 2.48 4.16 17.48
N PHE A 12 3.60 3.93 18.17
CA PHE A 12 4.68 4.92 18.27
C PHE A 12 5.30 5.20 16.89
N ALA A 13 5.59 4.16 16.11
CA ALA A 13 6.11 4.29 14.74
C ALA A 13 5.16 5.08 13.82
N PHE A 14 3.86 4.84 13.92
CA PHE A 14 2.84 5.60 13.18
C PHE A 14 2.81 7.08 13.58
N LEU A 15 2.80 7.36 14.89
CA LEU A 15 2.77 8.72 15.42
C LEU A 15 4.01 9.51 15.00
N ILE A 16 5.21 8.94 15.14
CA ILE A 16 6.45 9.63 14.73
C ILE A 16 6.49 9.86 13.22
N SER A 17 5.95 8.94 12.40
CA SER A 17 5.89 9.10 10.95
C SER A 17 4.94 10.24 10.54
N ILE A 18 3.79 10.36 11.20
CA ILE A 18 2.87 11.48 10.97
C ILE A 18 3.49 12.79 11.44
N LEU A 19 4.09 12.82 12.63
CA LEU A 19 4.71 14.02 13.18
C LEU A 19 5.86 14.50 12.30
N THR A 20 6.69 13.60 11.77
CA THR A 20 7.77 13.96 10.83
C THR A 20 7.21 14.50 9.52
N ALA A 21 6.20 13.86 8.91
CA ALA A 21 5.56 14.35 7.69
C ALA A 21 4.93 15.74 7.88
N LEU A 22 4.20 15.95 8.98
CA LEU A 22 3.61 17.24 9.34
C LEU A 22 4.68 18.29 9.58
N SER A 23 5.75 17.95 10.28
CA SER A 23 6.87 18.87 10.53
C SER A 23 7.47 19.34 9.20
N ILE A 24 7.79 18.42 8.29
CA ILE A 24 8.33 18.76 6.97
C ILE A 24 7.36 19.68 6.20
N TYR A 25 6.06 19.37 6.22
CA TYR A 25 5.06 20.20 5.55
C TYR A 25 4.95 21.61 6.13
N LEU A 26 4.92 21.74 7.46
CA LEU A 26 4.83 23.03 8.16
C LEU A 26 6.10 23.86 7.99
N PHE A 27 7.27 23.26 8.13
CA PHE A 27 8.56 23.92 7.87
C PHE A 27 8.65 24.37 6.41
N GLY A 28 8.27 23.49 5.48
CA GLY A 28 8.21 23.83 4.05
C GLY A 28 7.31 25.03 3.78
N LYS A 29 6.11 25.04 4.37
CA LYS A 29 5.17 26.17 4.27
C LYS A 29 5.71 27.47 4.87
N MET A 30 6.47 27.40 5.96
CA MET A 30 7.02 28.58 6.64
C MET A 30 8.17 29.22 5.87
N ILE A 31 9.01 28.41 5.20
CA ILE A 31 10.19 28.87 4.47
C ILE A 31 9.84 29.25 3.02
N ALA A 32 8.81 28.62 2.43
CA ALA A 32 8.43 28.86 1.05
C ALA A 32 7.95 30.31 0.81
N PRO A 33 8.25 30.89 -0.37
CA PRO A 33 7.71 32.19 -0.75
C PRO A 33 6.17 32.12 -0.83
N PRO A 34 5.45 33.23 -0.53
CA PRO A 34 4.00 33.23 -0.51
C PRO A 34 3.43 32.89 -1.89
N PHE A 35 2.52 31.91 -1.93
CA PHE A 35 1.86 31.51 -3.16
C PHE A 35 0.90 32.61 -3.64
N LYS A 36 1.21 33.20 -4.79
CA LYS A 36 0.30 34.09 -5.53
C LYS A 36 -0.27 33.33 -6.72
N PRO A 37 -1.55 32.89 -6.68
CA PRO A 37 -2.15 32.15 -7.78
C PRO A 37 -2.20 33.03 -9.05
N ASN A 38 -1.80 32.46 -10.17
CA ASN A 38 -2.03 32.97 -11.52
C ASN A 38 -2.49 31.77 -12.37
N LYS A 39 -3.23 32.02 -13.45
CA LYS A 39 -3.69 31.03 -14.43
C LYS A 39 -2.58 30.04 -14.79
N ASP A 40 -1.37 30.51 -15.04
CA ASP A 40 -0.25 29.67 -15.46
C ASP A 40 0.31 28.81 -14.32
N LYS A 41 0.20 29.27 -13.07
CA LYS A 41 0.69 28.53 -11.88
C LYS A 41 -0.28 27.46 -11.40
N VAL A 42 -1.55 27.59 -11.76
CA VAL A 42 -2.61 26.62 -11.41
C VAL A 42 -2.98 25.71 -12.58
N ALA A 43 -2.53 26.03 -13.80
CA ALA A 43 -2.72 25.19 -14.97
C ALA A 43 -1.89 23.90 -14.86
N PRO A 44 -2.43 22.74 -15.30
CA PRO A 44 -1.64 21.52 -15.38
C PRO A 44 -0.50 21.69 -16.40
N TYR A 45 0.63 21.04 -16.14
CA TYR A 45 1.73 21.01 -17.10
C TYR A 45 1.30 20.27 -18.37
N ALA A 46 1.33 20.97 -19.51
CA ALA A 46 1.04 20.36 -20.81
C ALA A 46 1.91 20.93 -21.93
N CYS A 47 3.23 20.87 -21.73
CA CYS A 47 4.24 21.24 -22.74
C CYS A 47 4.07 22.65 -23.35
N GLY A 48 3.48 23.59 -22.60
CA GLY A 48 3.22 24.97 -23.06
C GLY A 48 1.80 25.23 -23.57
N GLU A 49 0.94 24.22 -23.60
CA GLU A 49 -0.46 24.33 -24.03
C GLU A 49 -1.43 24.33 -22.85
N TYR A 50 -2.64 24.85 -23.06
CA TYR A 50 -3.73 24.77 -22.09
C TYR A 50 -4.66 23.63 -22.44
N PHE A 51 -4.55 22.52 -21.71
CA PHE A 51 -5.48 21.40 -21.84
C PHE A 51 -6.53 21.40 -20.72
N PRO A 52 -7.81 21.14 -21.06
CA PRO A 52 -8.81 20.87 -20.04
C PRO A 52 -8.50 19.52 -19.36
N PRO A 53 -8.86 19.36 -18.07
CA PRO A 53 -8.73 18.08 -17.39
C PRO A 53 -9.55 17.02 -18.12
N ARG A 54 -8.93 15.87 -18.38
CA ARG A 54 -9.56 14.73 -19.06
C ARG A 54 -9.51 13.50 -18.17
N ILE A 55 -10.62 12.77 -18.11
CA ILE A 55 -10.66 11.46 -17.48
C ILE A 55 -9.98 10.47 -18.43
N ILE A 56 -8.88 9.89 -17.98
CA ILE A 56 -8.22 8.79 -18.67
C ILE A 56 -9.00 7.48 -18.43
N PRO A 57 -9.33 6.71 -19.48
CA PRO A 57 -9.96 5.41 -19.30
C PRO A 57 -9.00 4.49 -18.54
N MET A 58 -9.38 4.06 -17.34
CA MET A 58 -8.60 3.09 -16.59
C MET A 58 -8.74 1.70 -17.22
N ARG A 59 -7.60 1.09 -17.53
CA ARG A 59 -7.56 -0.31 -17.98
C ARG A 59 -7.94 -1.22 -16.82
N ILE A 60 -8.70 -2.28 -17.12
CA ILE A 60 -9.08 -3.32 -16.15
C ILE A 60 -7.86 -3.97 -15.46
N LEU A 61 -6.69 -3.91 -16.11
CA LEU A 61 -5.42 -4.37 -15.58
C LEU A 61 -5.10 -3.77 -14.21
N PHE A 62 -5.29 -2.45 -14.02
CA PHE A 62 -5.01 -1.79 -12.74
C PHE A 62 -5.92 -2.29 -11.63
N PHE A 63 -7.20 -2.54 -11.95
CA PHE A 63 -8.14 -3.12 -11.01
C PHE A 63 -7.73 -4.54 -10.61
N GLN A 64 -7.29 -5.37 -11.56
CA GLN A 64 -6.80 -6.72 -11.27
C GLN A 64 -5.59 -6.70 -10.33
N TYR A 65 -4.64 -5.78 -10.56
CA TYR A 65 -3.50 -5.60 -9.64
C TYR A 65 -3.94 -5.16 -8.24
N ALA A 66 -4.89 -4.22 -8.13
CA ALA A 66 -5.39 -3.76 -6.84
C ALA A 66 -6.07 -4.90 -6.05
N VAL A 67 -6.87 -5.73 -6.72
CA VAL A 67 -7.51 -6.90 -6.09
C VAL A 67 -6.47 -7.92 -5.63
N LEU A 68 -5.47 -8.22 -6.47
CA LEU A 68 -4.37 -9.12 -6.08
C LEU A 68 -3.61 -8.57 -4.86
N PHE A 69 -3.24 -7.29 -4.89
CA PHE A 69 -2.58 -6.63 -3.77
C PHE A 69 -3.39 -6.76 -2.48
N LEU A 70 -4.71 -6.49 -2.52
CA LEU A 70 -5.58 -6.60 -1.36
C LEU A 70 -5.65 -8.02 -0.78
N ILE A 71 -5.73 -9.05 -1.64
CA ILE A 71 -5.70 -10.45 -1.20
C ILE A 71 -4.39 -10.77 -0.48
N PHE A 72 -3.26 -10.34 -1.07
CA PHE A 72 -1.95 -10.56 -0.48
C PHE A 72 -1.78 -9.82 0.85
N ASP A 73 -2.20 -8.55 0.91
CA ASP A 73 -2.07 -7.69 2.08
C ASP A 73 -2.86 -8.24 3.27
N ILE A 74 -4.17 -8.52 3.10
CA ILE A 74 -5.01 -9.09 4.17
C ILE A 74 -4.44 -10.43 4.66
N THR A 75 -4.03 -11.29 3.74
CA THR A 75 -3.52 -12.60 4.16
C THR A 75 -2.18 -12.48 4.89
N SER A 76 -1.29 -11.57 4.47
CA SER A 76 -0.04 -11.31 5.18
C SER A 76 -0.28 -10.82 6.61
N ILE A 77 -1.27 -9.95 6.81
CA ILE A 77 -1.66 -9.44 8.12
C ILE A 77 -2.19 -10.57 9.01
N ILE A 78 -3.05 -11.44 8.47
CA ILE A 78 -3.57 -12.62 9.19
C ILE A 78 -2.41 -13.52 9.61
N VAL A 79 -1.46 -13.80 8.71
CA VAL A 79 -0.30 -14.63 9.01
C VAL A 79 0.58 -14.00 10.09
N ILE A 80 0.91 -12.71 9.99
CA ILE A 80 1.76 -12.00 10.95
C ILE A 80 1.13 -12.00 12.34
N PHE A 81 -0.15 -11.64 12.47
CA PHE A 81 -0.82 -11.67 13.77
C PHE A 81 -0.94 -13.08 14.36
N SER A 82 -0.84 -14.08 13.50
CA SER A 82 -0.87 -15.48 13.89
C SER A 82 0.48 -16.04 14.33
N MET A 83 1.61 -15.33 14.14
CA MET A 83 2.95 -15.82 14.47
C MET A 83 3.29 -15.79 15.97
N GLY A 84 2.46 -15.18 16.83
CA GLY A 84 2.65 -15.11 18.28
C GLY A 84 2.08 -16.27 19.09
N VAL A 85 1.54 -17.29 18.43
CA VAL A 85 0.84 -18.41 19.09
C VAL A 85 1.84 -19.52 19.50
N PRO A 86 1.83 -20.00 20.76
CA PRO A 86 2.74 -21.04 21.23
C PRO A 86 2.70 -22.33 20.41
N PHE A 87 3.82 -23.06 20.36
CA PHE A 87 3.98 -24.27 19.54
C PHE A 87 2.92 -25.36 19.83
N LEU A 88 2.46 -25.47 21.07
CA LEU A 88 1.53 -26.49 21.57
C LEU A 88 0.06 -26.03 21.62
N ASP A 89 -0.23 -24.82 21.14
CA ASP A 89 -1.58 -24.29 21.17
C ASP A 89 -2.46 -24.98 20.10
N PRO A 90 -3.68 -25.46 20.43
CA PRO A 90 -4.59 -26.05 19.45
C PRO A 90 -4.92 -25.11 18.28
N LEU A 91 -4.80 -23.79 18.46
CA LEU A 91 -5.01 -22.81 17.41
C LEU A 91 -3.94 -22.85 16.30
N ARG A 92 -2.79 -23.49 16.52
CA ARG A 92 -1.68 -23.52 15.58
C ARG A 92 -1.96 -24.24 14.27
N LEU A 93 -2.81 -25.26 14.31
CA LEU A 93 -3.25 -25.96 13.10
C LEU A 93 -4.01 -25.01 12.16
N ASN A 94 -4.78 -24.06 12.71
CA ASN A 94 -5.47 -23.04 11.91
C ASN A 94 -4.47 -22.10 11.23
N ILE A 95 -3.35 -21.79 11.89
CA ILE A 95 -2.29 -20.93 11.35
C ILE A 95 -1.59 -21.59 10.17
N ILE A 96 -1.23 -22.86 10.34
CA ILE A 96 -0.62 -23.66 9.28
C ILE A 96 -1.58 -23.79 8.09
N TYR A 97 -2.88 -23.98 8.36
CA TYR A 97 -3.90 -24.01 7.33
C TYR A 97 -4.05 -22.66 6.61
N LEU A 98 -4.04 -21.54 7.32
CA LEU A 98 -4.11 -20.19 6.74
C LEU A 98 -2.89 -19.88 5.88
N VAL A 99 -1.68 -20.22 6.35
CA VAL A 99 -0.42 -20.05 5.60
C VAL A 99 -0.39 -20.95 4.37
N SER A 100 -0.87 -22.19 4.45
CA SER A 100 -0.90 -23.09 3.29
C SER A 100 -1.92 -22.63 2.25
N LEU A 101 -3.09 -22.17 2.67
CA LEU A 101 -4.09 -21.52 1.80
C LEU A 101 -3.52 -20.27 1.13
N TYR A 102 -2.77 -19.46 1.87
CA TYR A 102 -2.10 -18.28 1.33
C TYR A 102 -1.13 -18.64 0.21
N ILE A 103 -0.22 -19.58 0.46
CA ILE A 103 0.76 -20.04 -0.54
C ILE A 103 0.04 -20.60 -1.76
N LEU A 104 -1.05 -21.36 -1.57
CA LEU A 104 -1.84 -21.89 -2.67
C LEU A 104 -2.49 -20.78 -3.52
N ILE A 105 -3.14 -19.80 -2.88
CA ILE A 105 -3.75 -18.65 -3.57
C ILE A 105 -2.69 -17.84 -4.30
N ALA A 106 -1.52 -17.63 -3.68
CA ALA A 106 -0.38 -16.94 -4.27
C ALA A 106 0.11 -17.64 -5.55
N LEU A 107 0.28 -18.96 -5.49
CA LEU A 107 0.72 -19.77 -6.62
C LEU A 107 -0.33 -19.80 -7.74
N LEU A 108 -1.62 -19.87 -7.41
CA LEU A 108 -2.71 -19.80 -8.38
C LEU A 108 -2.77 -18.43 -9.06
N ALA A 109 -2.65 -17.35 -8.29
CA ALA A 109 -2.58 -15.99 -8.83
C ALA A 109 -1.39 -15.80 -9.76
N LEU A 110 -0.21 -16.30 -9.37
CA LEU A 110 1.00 -16.28 -10.19
C LEU A 110 0.81 -17.10 -11.48
N TYR A 111 0.25 -18.29 -11.37
CA TYR A 111 -0.04 -19.16 -12.52
C TYR A 111 -1.00 -18.50 -13.52
N VAL A 112 -2.12 -17.94 -13.04
CA VAL A 112 -3.09 -17.22 -13.90
C VAL A 112 -2.43 -16.02 -14.56
N SER A 113 -1.60 -15.28 -13.82
CA SER A 113 -0.87 -14.13 -14.35
C SER A 113 0.08 -14.58 -15.47
N ILE A 114 0.94 -15.58 -15.23
CA ILE A 114 1.87 -16.12 -16.25
C ILE A 114 1.12 -16.64 -17.49
N ARG A 115 -0.01 -17.33 -17.29
CA ARG A 115 -0.84 -17.81 -18.40
C ARG A 115 -1.38 -16.65 -19.25
N ARG A 116 -1.84 -15.57 -18.61
CA ARG A 116 -2.31 -14.37 -19.33
C ARG A 116 -1.19 -13.68 -20.10
N LEU A 117 0.02 -13.61 -19.54
CA LEU A 117 1.21 -13.09 -20.25
C LEU A 117 1.46 -13.88 -21.54
N LYS A 118 1.41 -15.22 -21.47
CA LYS A 118 1.69 -16.11 -22.61
C LYS A 118 0.63 -16.03 -23.72
N HIS A 119 -0.62 -15.77 -23.39
CA HIS A 119 -1.72 -15.69 -24.36
C HIS A 119 -1.98 -14.28 -24.88
N GLY A 120 -1.17 -13.28 -24.51
CA GLY A 120 -1.29 -11.91 -25.04
C GLY A 120 -2.60 -11.21 -24.68
N VAL A 121 -3.32 -11.69 -23.66
CA VAL A 121 -4.58 -11.08 -23.20
C VAL A 121 -4.23 -9.91 -22.29
N TYR A 122 -4.04 -8.73 -22.89
CA TYR A 122 -3.86 -7.44 -22.21
C TYR A 122 -4.84 -6.40 -22.74
#